data_AF-A0A9N9NVA0-F1
#
_entry.id   AF-A0A9N9NVA0-F1
#
_cell.length_a   1.000
_cell.length_b   1.000
_cell.length_c   1.000
_cell.angle_alpha   90.00
_cell.angle_beta   90.00
_cell.angle_gamma   90.00
#
_symmetry.space_group_name_H-M   'P 1'
#
loop_
_entity.id
_entity.type
_entity.pdbx_description
1 polymer ?
#
loop_
_entity_poly.entity_id
_entity_poly.type
_entity_poly.pdbx_seq_one_letter_code
_entity_poly.pdbx_strand_id
1 'polypeptide(L)'
;RNEANISRFFRLFPLIGKETEGLDKYSKFVCGIIAGKSQANLAEIAIGPNFYGYALLKLYENIATIISQHQPVVKTHYGPGKMIRVIERLQEECDKQSRIILDTFYDEKQVHRKVSDIKMYNAAPKKPLGPQRPGQSREVDSTPDPRELDVVLNELAMISARTHLYYRFMEASARSEIEEMGENKENNTLAEKDANNYDPIEIIKNSGLAKQAKSLMADFLVMEEYFFRKAIEKAMKIDKYEEGSVISSCVGDVFYILKECLIRVVSTSDIECLTSMVNLV
;
A
#
# COMPACT_ATOMS: atom_id res chain seq x y z
N ARG A 1 -13.30 -27.92 3.22
CA ARG A 1 -14.47 -27.84 4.14
C ARG A 1 -15.70 -27.49 3.30
N ASN A 2 -16.83 -28.20 3.47
CA ASN A 2 -18.02 -28.11 2.59
C ASN A 2 -18.65 -26.71 2.57
N GLU A 3 -18.39 -25.96 1.51
CA GLU A 3 -18.97 -24.65 1.21
C GLU A 3 -20.51 -24.67 1.20
N ALA A 4 -21.10 -25.77 0.72
CA ALA A 4 -22.54 -26.03 0.74
C ALA A 4 -23.14 -26.04 2.16
N ASN A 5 -22.43 -26.59 3.14
CA ASN A 5 -22.89 -26.61 4.52
C ASN A 5 -22.83 -25.21 5.15
N ILE A 6 -21.80 -24.44 4.84
CA ILE A 6 -21.62 -23.08 5.36
C ILE A 6 -22.71 -22.16 4.80
N SER A 7 -23.01 -22.24 3.51
CA SER A 7 -24.13 -21.51 2.90
C SER A 7 -25.48 -21.89 3.52
N ARG A 8 -25.71 -23.18 3.81
CA ARG A 8 -26.94 -23.63 4.48
C ARG A 8 -27.05 -23.08 5.91
N PHE A 9 -25.98 -23.16 6.70
CA PHE A 9 -25.99 -22.66 8.07
C PHE A 9 -26.12 -21.13 8.11
N PHE A 10 -25.48 -20.43 7.18
CA PHE A 10 -25.61 -18.97 7.02
C PHE A 10 -27.07 -18.55 6.91
N ARG A 11 -27.88 -19.26 6.12
CA ARG A 11 -29.32 -18.95 5.97
C ARG A 11 -30.16 -19.24 7.21
N LEU A 12 -29.69 -20.11 8.12
CA LEU A 12 -30.46 -20.55 9.29
C LEU A 12 -30.30 -19.60 10.49
N PHE A 13 -29.17 -18.91 10.63
CA PHE A 13 -28.90 -18.02 11.77
C PHE A 13 -29.91 -16.89 11.94
N PRO A 14 -30.33 -16.18 10.88
CA PRO A 14 -31.36 -15.15 11.00
C PRO A 14 -32.70 -15.71 11.49
N LEU A 15 -33.09 -16.90 10.99
CA LEU A 15 -34.37 -17.55 11.32
C LEU A 15 -34.51 -17.93 12.81
N ILE A 16 -33.38 -18.05 13.52
CA ILE A 16 -33.35 -18.37 14.95
C ILE A 16 -32.96 -17.15 15.82
N GLY A 17 -32.97 -15.94 15.25
CA GLY A 17 -32.64 -14.70 15.96
C GLY A 17 -31.16 -14.56 16.33
N LYS A 18 -30.27 -15.29 15.66
CA LYS A 18 -28.81 -15.32 15.92
C LYS A 18 -28.00 -14.71 14.77
N GLU A 19 -28.47 -13.58 14.24
CA GLU A 19 -27.88 -12.90 13.08
C GLU A 19 -26.40 -12.53 13.31
N THR A 20 -26.08 -11.92 14.45
CA THR A 20 -24.71 -11.50 14.78
C THR A 20 -23.73 -12.67 14.86
N GLU A 21 -24.14 -13.77 15.49
CA GLU A 21 -23.34 -15.01 15.57
C GLU A 21 -23.11 -15.63 14.18
N GLY A 22 -24.13 -15.58 13.33
CA GLY A 22 -24.06 -16.05 11.95
C GLY A 22 -23.07 -15.25 11.10
N LEU A 23 -23.15 -13.91 11.15
CA LEU A 23 -22.21 -13.02 10.47
C LEU A 23 -20.78 -13.22 10.99
N ASP A 24 -20.56 -13.33 12.30
CA ASP A 24 -19.21 -13.55 12.84
C ASP A 24 -18.60 -14.89 12.37
N LYS A 25 -19.38 -15.97 12.33
CA LYS A 25 -18.91 -17.27 11.82
C LYS A 25 -18.63 -17.23 10.33
N TYR A 26 -19.48 -16.53 9.58
CA TYR A 26 -19.30 -16.32 8.16
C TYR A 26 -18.05 -15.50 7.85
N SER A 27 -17.87 -14.36 8.53
CA SER A 27 -16.69 -13.52 8.44
C SER A 27 -15.41 -14.31 8.71
N LYS A 28 -15.38 -15.14 9.77
CA LYS A 28 -14.24 -16.03 10.06
C LYS A 28 -13.95 -17.00 8.92
N PHE A 29 -14.98 -17.55 8.29
CA PHE A 29 -14.80 -18.45 7.16
C PHE A 29 -14.19 -17.75 5.94
N VAL A 30 -14.73 -16.59 5.54
CA VAL A 30 -14.20 -15.84 4.39
C VAL A 30 -12.80 -15.30 4.66
N CYS A 31 -12.50 -14.85 5.89
CA CYS A 31 -11.16 -14.46 6.30
C CYS A 31 -10.18 -15.64 6.18
N GLY A 32 -10.61 -16.86 6.54
CA GLY A 32 -9.80 -18.07 6.35
C GLY A 32 -9.49 -18.39 4.88
N ILE A 33 -10.43 -18.11 3.96
CA ILE A 33 -10.19 -18.23 2.51
C ILE A 33 -9.14 -17.21 2.06
N ILE A 34 -9.29 -15.95 2.48
CA ILE A 34 -8.35 -14.87 2.16
C ILE A 34 -6.94 -15.20 2.66
N ALA A 35 -6.81 -15.62 3.93
CA ALA A 35 -5.54 -16.02 4.51
C ALA A 35 -4.88 -17.16 3.72
N GLY A 36 -5.63 -18.22 3.42
CA GLY A 36 -5.10 -19.35 2.66
C GLY A 36 -4.65 -18.97 1.24
N LYS A 37 -5.44 -18.14 0.54
CA LYS A 37 -5.07 -17.64 -0.80
C LYS A 37 -3.86 -16.71 -0.77
N SER A 38 -3.79 -15.82 0.22
CA SER A 38 -2.67 -14.89 0.38
C SER A 38 -1.36 -15.63 0.66
N GLN A 39 -1.39 -16.62 1.56
CA GLN A 39 -0.23 -17.47 1.87
C GLN A 39 0.20 -18.29 0.65
N ALA A 40 -0.74 -18.85 -0.10
CA ALA A 40 -0.43 -19.59 -1.33
C ALA A 40 0.24 -18.69 -2.39
N ASN A 41 -0.29 -17.48 -2.59
CA ASN A 41 0.28 -16.50 -3.53
C ASN A 41 1.69 -16.04 -3.09
N LEU A 42 1.92 -15.88 -1.79
CA LEU A 42 3.24 -15.49 -1.27
C LEU A 42 4.26 -16.64 -1.34
N ALA A 43 3.79 -17.89 -1.26
CA ALA A 43 4.63 -19.08 -1.41
C ALA A 43 5.00 -19.40 -2.86
N GLU A 44 4.35 -18.77 -3.85
CA GLU A 44 4.84 -18.80 -5.23
C GLU A 44 6.26 -18.18 -5.24
N ILE A 45 7.20 -18.84 -5.93
CA ILE A 45 8.55 -18.28 -6.08
C ILE A 45 8.38 -16.86 -6.64
N ALA A 46 9.04 -15.86 -6.02
CA ALA A 46 9.02 -14.48 -6.46
C ALA A 46 9.64 -14.35 -7.86
N ILE A 47 8.84 -14.65 -8.88
CA ILE A 47 9.24 -14.66 -10.29
C ILE A 47 8.81 -13.33 -10.87
N GLY A 48 9.78 -12.42 -11.01
CA GLY A 48 9.63 -11.21 -11.81
C GLY A 48 9.68 -9.90 -11.01
N PRO A 49 9.79 -8.77 -11.73
CA PRO A 49 9.77 -7.45 -11.12
C PRO A 49 8.42 -7.17 -10.47
N ASN A 50 8.43 -6.41 -9.37
CA ASN A 50 7.22 -5.96 -8.67
C ASN A 50 6.33 -7.07 -8.07
N PHE A 51 6.90 -8.24 -7.78
CA PHE A 51 6.19 -9.40 -7.23
C PHE A 51 5.31 -9.05 -6.02
N TYR A 52 5.82 -8.28 -5.06
CA TYR A 52 5.10 -7.94 -3.83
C TYR A 52 3.94 -6.99 -4.09
N GLY A 53 4.13 -6.07 -5.02
CA GLY A 53 3.03 -5.27 -5.54
C GLY A 53 1.91 -6.14 -6.08
N TYR A 54 2.23 -7.19 -6.86
CA TYR A 54 1.21 -8.09 -7.44
C TYR A 54 0.57 -8.99 -6.38
N ALA A 55 1.33 -9.45 -5.39
CA ALA A 55 0.81 -10.22 -4.27
C ALA A 55 -0.25 -9.43 -3.48
N LEU A 56 0.02 -8.14 -3.19
CA LEU A 56 -0.97 -7.25 -2.58
C LEU A 56 -2.18 -7.00 -3.49
N LEU A 57 -1.99 -6.82 -4.80
CA LEU A 57 -3.12 -6.69 -5.73
C LEU A 57 -4.05 -7.90 -5.64
N LYS A 58 -3.49 -9.12 -5.73
CA LYS A 58 -4.25 -10.36 -5.63
C LYS A 58 -5.00 -10.45 -4.29
N LEU A 59 -4.40 -9.99 -3.19
CA LEU A 59 -5.06 -9.94 -1.88
C LEU A 59 -6.29 -9.01 -1.93
N TYR A 60 -6.10 -7.79 -2.43
CA TYR A 60 -7.17 -6.78 -2.53
C TYR A 60 -8.30 -7.24 -3.46
N GLU A 61 -7.98 -7.82 -4.61
CA GLU A 61 -8.95 -8.35 -5.57
C GLU A 61 -9.77 -9.51 -4.98
N ASN A 62 -9.15 -10.40 -4.20
CA ASN A 62 -9.86 -11.47 -3.52
C ASN A 62 -10.86 -10.92 -2.50
N ILE A 63 -10.48 -9.90 -1.72
CA ILE A 63 -11.38 -9.24 -0.76
C ILE A 63 -12.52 -8.55 -1.51
N ALA A 64 -12.22 -7.78 -2.54
CA ALA A 64 -13.21 -7.08 -3.34
C ALA A 64 -14.21 -8.04 -3.97
N THR A 65 -13.73 -9.17 -4.52
CA THR A 65 -14.56 -10.24 -5.07
C THR A 65 -15.53 -10.80 -4.04
N ILE A 66 -15.06 -11.09 -2.82
CA ILE A 66 -15.93 -11.59 -1.75
C ILE A 66 -16.99 -10.56 -1.39
N ILE A 67 -16.61 -9.28 -1.26
CA ILE A 67 -17.56 -8.22 -0.94
C ILE A 67 -18.64 -8.12 -2.02
N SER A 68 -18.24 -7.96 -3.29
CA SER A 68 -19.19 -7.80 -4.40
C SER A 68 -20.11 -9.00 -4.61
N GLN A 69 -19.61 -10.24 -4.45
CA GLN A 69 -20.41 -11.44 -4.65
C GLN A 69 -21.37 -11.72 -3.50
N HIS A 70 -20.99 -11.41 -2.26
CA HIS A 70 -21.74 -11.81 -1.08
C HIS A 70 -22.60 -10.70 -0.47
N GLN A 71 -22.39 -9.44 -0.87
CA GLN A 71 -23.23 -8.33 -0.44
C GLN A 71 -24.73 -8.57 -0.74
N PRO A 72 -25.16 -9.02 -1.95
CA PRO A 72 -26.58 -9.33 -2.21
C PRO A 72 -27.12 -10.48 -1.37
N VAL A 73 -26.28 -11.48 -1.07
CA VAL A 73 -26.64 -12.67 -0.29
C VAL A 73 -26.86 -12.28 1.18
N VAL A 74 -25.97 -11.45 1.74
CA VAL A 74 -26.11 -10.93 3.10
C VAL A 74 -27.35 -10.06 3.20
N LYS A 75 -27.56 -9.15 2.24
CA LYS A 75 -28.75 -8.30 2.18
C LYS A 75 -30.06 -9.10 2.15
N THR A 76 -30.11 -10.19 1.38
CA THR A 76 -31.30 -11.04 1.24
C THR A 76 -31.64 -11.80 2.53
N HIS A 77 -30.65 -12.25 3.29
CA HIS A 77 -30.86 -13.15 4.44
C HIS A 77 -30.75 -12.47 5.81
N TYR A 78 -29.91 -11.45 5.94
CA TYR A 78 -29.64 -10.74 7.19
C TYR A 78 -30.18 -9.31 7.19
N GLY A 79 -30.55 -8.79 6.01
CA GLY A 79 -31.08 -7.46 5.85
C GLY A 79 -30.06 -6.42 5.36
N PRO A 80 -30.55 -5.24 4.96
CA PRO A 80 -29.75 -4.15 4.42
C PRO A 80 -28.70 -3.66 5.43
N GLY A 81 -27.51 -3.30 4.95
CA GLY A 81 -26.45 -2.73 5.77
C GLY A 81 -25.65 -3.71 6.63
N LYS A 82 -26.10 -4.96 6.79
CA LYS A 82 -25.43 -5.96 7.64
C LYS A 82 -24.10 -6.45 7.06
N MET A 83 -23.78 -6.14 5.80
CA MET A 83 -22.48 -6.49 5.21
C MET A 83 -21.34 -5.69 5.83
N ILE A 84 -21.61 -4.55 6.47
CA ILE A 84 -20.61 -3.70 7.12
C ILE A 84 -19.74 -4.47 8.14
N ARG A 85 -20.38 -5.36 8.92
CA ARG A 85 -19.70 -6.22 9.89
C ARG A 85 -18.76 -7.23 9.24
N VAL A 86 -19.03 -7.65 8.00
CA VAL A 86 -18.15 -8.55 7.24
C VAL A 86 -16.99 -7.76 6.65
N ILE A 87 -17.25 -6.55 6.12
CA ILE A 87 -16.25 -5.64 5.56
C ILE A 87 -15.16 -5.32 6.60
N GLU A 88 -15.55 -5.04 7.85
CA GLU A 88 -14.60 -4.77 8.94
C GLU A 88 -13.68 -5.94 9.24
N ARG A 89 -14.22 -7.16 9.29
CA ARG A 89 -13.43 -8.36 9.52
C ARG A 89 -12.49 -8.66 8.35
N LEU A 90 -12.95 -8.39 7.12
CA LEU A 90 -12.11 -8.51 5.94
C LEU A 90 -10.99 -7.47 5.94
N GLN A 91 -11.23 -6.24 6.42
CA GLN A 91 -10.19 -5.23 6.61
C GLN A 91 -9.17 -5.66 7.68
N GLU A 92 -9.62 -6.18 8.83
CA GLU A 92 -8.72 -6.72 9.86
C GLU A 92 -7.84 -7.86 9.31
N GLU A 93 -8.40 -8.72 8.45
CA GLU A 93 -7.65 -9.78 7.82
C GLU A 93 -6.69 -9.25 6.74
N CYS A 94 -7.11 -8.23 5.98
CA CYS A 94 -6.27 -7.50 5.05
C CYS A 94 -5.04 -6.93 5.74
N ASP A 95 -5.21 -6.31 6.91
CA ASP A 95 -4.13 -5.73 7.70
C ASP A 95 -3.09 -6.79 8.08
N LYS A 96 -3.52 -8.00 8.47
CA LYS A 96 -2.63 -9.11 8.83
C LYS A 96 -1.87 -9.63 7.61
N GLN A 97 -2.58 -9.92 6.52
CA GLN A 97 -1.95 -10.51 5.34
C GLN A 97 -1.04 -9.51 4.63
N SER A 98 -1.46 -8.24 4.53
CA SER A 98 -0.62 -7.18 3.96
C SER A 98 0.64 -6.96 4.77
N ARG A 99 0.56 -7.03 6.12
CA ARG A 99 1.74 -6.98 6.98
C ARG A 99 2.76 -8.05 6.63
N ILE A 100 2.32 -9.30 6.48
CA ILE A 100 3.21 -10.42 6.16
C ILE A 100 3.90 -10.17 4.80
N ILE A 101 3.14 -9.74 3.79
CA ILE A 101 3.67 -9.46 2.45
C ILE A 101 4.67 -8.30 2.50
N LEU A 102 4.34 -7.20 3.19
CA LEU A 102 5.18 -6.01 3.29
C LEU A 102 6.44 -6.27 4.13
N ASP A 103 6.33 -6.96 5.26
CA ASP A 103 7.49 -7.31 6.08
C ASP A 103 8.47 -8.19 5.27
N THR A 104 7.95 -9.16 4.51
CA THR A 104 8.77 -9.99 3.59
C THR A 104 9.45 -9.15 2.51
N PHE A 105 8.73 -8.21 1.89
CA PHE A 105 9.28 -7.26 0.93
C PHE A 105 10.41 -6.41 1.53
N TYR A 106 10.19 -5.87 2.73
CA TYR A 106 11.14 -5.03 3.45
C TYR A 106 12.44 -5.79 3.74
N ASP A 107 12.32 -7.05 4.17
CA ASP A 107 13.45 -7.93 4.44
C ASP A 107 14.19 -8.29 3.15
N GLU A 108 13.50 -8.72 2.10
CA GLU A 108 14.17 -9.13 0.86
C GLU A 108 14.85 -7.96 0.13
N LYS A 109 14.20 -6.79 0.08
CA LYS A 109 14.76 -5.60 -0.58
C LYS A 109 15.71 -4.80 0.32
N GLN A 110 15.83 -5.18 1.60
CA GLN A 110 16.67 -4.52 2.59
C GLN A 110 16.36 -3.02 2.72
N VAL A 111 15.07 -2.68 2.69
CA VAL A 111 14.59 -1.28 2.65
C VAL A 111 15.09 -0.49 3.85
N HIS A 112 14.93 -1.03 5.07
CA HIS A 112 15.38 -0.37 6.29
C HIS A 112 16.88 -0.07 6.30
N ARG A 113 17.69 -1.01 5.81
CA ARG A 113 19.14 -0.81 5.68
C ARG A 113 19.45 0.31 4.70
N LYS A 114 18.84 0.30 3.50
CA LYS A 114 19.02 1.34 2.48
C LYS A 114 18.64 2.73 3.02
N VAL A 115 17.52 2.86 3.71
CA VAL A 115 17.07 4.11 4.34
C VAL A 115 18.04 4.56 5.43
N SER A 116 18.53 3.63 6.27
CA SER A 116 19.52 3.94 7.31
C SER A 116 20.83 4.44 6.71
N ASP A 117 21.35 3.77 5.68
CA ASP A 117 22.59 4.13 5.00
C ASP A 117 22.47 5.54 4.37
N ILE A 118 21.33 5.86 3.76
CA ILE A 118 21.03 7.20 3.22
C ILE A 118 21.00 8.27 4.32
N LYS A 119 20.33 7.99 5.44
CA LYS A 119 20.25 8.93 6.58
C LYS A 119 21.63 9.20 7.18
N MET A 120 22.46 8.15 7.34
CA MET A 120 23.83 8.28 7.82
C MET A 120 24.69 9.10 6.85
N TYR A 121 24.57 8.83 5.54
CA TYR A 121 25.25 9.60 4.51
C TYR A 121 24.88 11.09 4.55
N ASN A 122 23.59 11.41 4.71
CA ASN A 122 23.11 12.80 4.77
C ASN A 122 23.56 13.53 6.06
N ALA A 123 23.74 12.81 7.17
CA ALA A 123 24.20 13.36 8.45
C ALA A 123 25.72 13.54 8.52
N ALA A 124 26.49 12.84 7.67
CA ALA A 124 27.95 12.93 7.69
C ALA A 124 28.43 14.34 7.29
N PRO A 125 29.41 14.93 8.01
CA PRO A 125 29.95 16.22 7.64
C PRO A 125 30.62 16.11 6.27
N LYS A 126 30.11 16.88 5.29
CA LYS A 126 30.71 17.00 3.96
C LYS A 126 32.09 17.66 4.11
N LYS A 127 33.14 16.86 4.33
CA LYS A 127 34.52 17.37 4.34
C LYS A 127 34.79 18.01 2.98
N PRO A 128 35.33 19.23 2.92
CA PRO A 128 35.78 19.80 1.65
C PRO A 128 36.79 18.84 1.02
N LEU A 129 36.64 18.57 -0.28
CA LEU A 129 37.60 17.77 -1.05
C LEU A 129 38.96 18.49 -1.04
N GLY A 130 39.78 18.20 -0.03
CA GLY A 130 41.21 18.50 -0.04
C GLY A 130 41.94 17.51 -0.95
N PRO A 131 43.11 17.87 -1.49
CA PRO A 131 43.88 16.99 -2.36
C PRO A 131 44.20 15.67 -1.65
N GLN A 132 43.76 14.56 -2.26
CA GLN A 132 43.94 13.21 -1.74
C GLN A 132 45.43 12.86 -1.65
N ARG A 133 45.85 12.32 -0.51
CA ARG A 133 47.18 11.70 -0.38
C ARG A 133 47.16 10.32 -1.04
N PRO A 134 48.17 9.97 -1.87
CA PRO A 134 48.24 8.65 -2.49
C PRO A 134 48.41 7.58 -1.40
N GLY A 135 47.52 6.59 -1.37
CA GLY A 135 47.55 5.46 -0.42
C GLY A 135 46.35 5.34 0.53
N GLN A 136 45.39 6.27 0.50
CA GLN A 136 44.15 6.11 1.26
C GLN A 136 43.21 5.15 0.50
N SER A 137 42.98 3.96 1.06
CA SER A 137 41.95 3.04 0.60
C SER A 137 40.62 3.78 0.52
N ARG A 138 39.98 3.77 -0.66
CA ARG A 138 38.61 4.29 -0.84
C ARG A 138 37.76 3.69 0.28
N GLU A 139 37.20 4.52 1.15
CA GLU A 139 36.07 4.09 1.96
C GLU A 139 35.08 3.47 0.97
N VAL A 140 34.77 2.19 1.15
CA VAL A 140 33.76 1.53 0.33
C VAL A 140 32.52 2.39 0.50
N ASP A 141 32.10 3.04 -0.58
CA ASP A 141 30.99 3.98 -0.58
C ASP A 141 29.79 3.18 -0.07
N SER A 142 29.45 3.36 1.22
CA SER A 142 28.42 2.57 1.91
C SER A 142 27.01 2.99 1.49
N THR A 143 26.93 3.67 0.34
CA THR A 143 25.72 4.26 -0.18
C THR A 143 24.99 3.26 -1.07
N PRO A 144 23.64 3.22 -1.03
CA PRO A 144 22.88 2.32 -1.88
C PRO A 144 23.09 2.61 -3.38
N ASP A 145 23.20 1.56 -4.20
CA ASP A 145 23.26 1.70 -5.66
C ASP A 145 21.96 2.34 -6.17
N PRO A 146 22.02 3.47 -6.91
CA PRO A 146 20.84 4.09 -7.52
C PRO A 146 20.00 3.14 -8.38
N ARG A 147 20.59 2.12 -9.01
CA ARG A 147 19.84 1.14 -9.80
C ARG A 147 19.01 0.20 -8.93
N GLU A 148 19.55 -0.22 -7.79
CA GLU A 148 18.81 -1.02 -6.83
C GLU A 148 17.67 -0.19 -6.21
N LEU A 149 17.95 1.08 -5.88
CA LEU A 149 16.93 2.00 -5.39
C LEU A 149 15.80 2.18 -6.40
N ASP A 150 16.10 2.33 -7.69
CA ASP A 150 15.09 2.49 -8.73
C ASP A 150 14.11 1.30 -8.75
N VAL A 151 14.59 0.07 -8.64
CA VAL A 151 13.73 -1.14 -8.57
C VAL A 151 12.82 -1.09 -7.33
N VAL A 152 13.38 -0.73 -6.17
CA VAL A 152 12.62 -0.65 -4.91
C VAL A 152 11.57 0.48 -4.97
N LEU A 153 11.95 1.65 -5.49
CA LEU A 153 11.06 2.81 -5.64
C LEU A 153 9.89 2.52 -6.57
N ASN A 154 10.13 1.83 -7.69
CA ASN A 154 9.06 1.42 -8.60
C ASN A 154 8.08 0.44 -7.95
N GLU A 155 8.58 -0.54 -7.18
CA GLU A 155 7.74 -1.50 -6.48
C GLU A 155 6.93 -0.83 -5.35
N LEU A 156 7.55 0.07 -4.57
CA LEU A 156 6.88 0.88 -3.54
C LEU A 156 5.77 1.76 -4.12
N ALA A 157 6.03 2.44 -5.24
CA ALA A 157 5.04 3.26 -5.91
C ALA A 157 3.83 2.43 -6.38
N MET A 158 4.10 1.25 -6.93
CA MET A 158 3.08 0.30 -7.35
C MET A 158 2.26 -0.24 -6.17
N ILE A 159 2.90 -0.55 -5.04
CA ILE A 159 2.24 -0.95 -3.78
C ILE A 159 1.31 0.17 -3.29
N SER A 160 1.78 1.41 -3.29
CA SER A 160 0.99 2.57 -2.84
C SER A 160 -0.24 2.80 -3.72
N ALA A 161 -0.07 2.79 -5.04
CA ALA A 161 -1.15 2.98 -6.01
C ALA A 161 -2.30 1.98 -5.80
N ARG A 162 -1.94 0.70 -5.63
CA ARG A 162 -2.90 -0.39 -5.42
C ARG A 162 -3.61 -0.32 -4.08
N THR A 163 -2.88 0.12 -3.05
CA THR A 163 -3.44 0.33 -1.72
C THR A 163 -4.48 1.45 -1.74
N HIS A 164 -4.21 2.56 -2.44
CA HIS A 164 -5.19 3.62 -2.66
C HIS A 164 -6.42 3.15 -3.43
N LEU A 165 -6.25 2.32 -4.47
CA LEU A 165 -7.36 1.75 -5.21
C LEU A 165 -8.24 0.85 -4.32
N TYR A 166 -7.61 0.02 -3.50
CA TYR A 166 -8.30 -0.82 -2.52
C TYR A 166 -9.09 0.02 -1.52
N TYR A 167 -8.52 1.09 -0.97
CA TYR A 167 -9.26 1.96 -0.04
C TYR A 167 -10.45 2.62 -0.68
N ARG A 168 -10.32 3.13 -1.91
CA ARG A 168 -11.46 3.70 -2.64
C ARG A 168 -12.59 2.70 -2.80
N PHE A 169 -12.26 1.44 -3.09
CA PHE A 169 -13.25 0.36 -3.15
C PHE A 169 -13.90 0.11 -1.78
N MET A 170 -13.10 -0.05 -0.73
CA MET A 170 -13.60 -0.33 0.62
C MET A 170 -14.48 0.80 1.15
N GLU A 171 -14.08 2.06 0.94
CA GLU A 171 -14.87 3.24 1.31
C GLU A 171 -16.20 3.30 0.56
N ALA A 172 -16.20 2.98 -0.75
CA ALA A 172 -17.42 2.93 -1.54
C ALA A 172 -18.36 1.81 -1.06
N SER A 173 -17.82 0.62 -0.80
CA SER A 173 -18.59 -0.51 -0.26
C SER A 173 -19.17 -0.21 1.13
N ALA A 174 -18.37 0.35 2.04
CA ALA A 174 -18.82 0.71 3.37
C ALA A 174 -19.89 1.81 3.33
N ARG A 175 -19.70 2.85 2.51
CA ARG A 175 -20.67 3.94 2.35
C ARG A 175 -22.02 3.44 1.83
N SER A 176 -22.00 2.57 0.81
CA SER A 176 -23.22 1.95 0.28
C SER A 176 -24.02 1.22 1.37
N GLU A 177 -23.36 0.52 2.28
CA GLU A 177 -24.04 -0.18 3.39
C GLU A 177 -24.57 0.77 4.46
N ILE A 178 -23.87 1.88 4.74
CA ILE A 178 -24.31 2.90 5.71
C ILE A 178 -25.56 3.62 5.20
N GLU A 179 -25.61 3.97 3.91
CA GLU A 179 -26.77 4.60 3.28
C GLU A 179 -28.01 3.70 3.37
N GLU A 180 -27.85 2.40 3.08
CA GLU A 180 -28.93 1.42 3.24
C GLU A 180 -29.40 1.22 4.69
N MET A 181 -28.50 1.35 5.68
CA MET A 181 -28.92 1.35 7.11
C MET A 181 -29.72 2.60 7.46
N GLY A 182 -29.32 3.77 6.95
CA GLY A 182 -29.97 5.05 7.21
C GLY A 182 -31.41 5.11 6.70
N GLU A 183 -31.65 4.61 5.48
CA GLU A 183 -32.98 4.55 4.86
C GLU A 183 -33.95 3.60 5.60
N ASN A 184 -33.43 2.58 6.29
CA ASN A 184 -34.25 1.60 7.01
C ASN A 184 -34.48 1.93 8.51
N LYS A 185 -33.96 3.06 9.01
CA LYS A 185 -34.17 3.50 10.41
C LYS A 185 -35.63 3.81 10.75
N GLU A 186 -36.50 4.04 9.78
CA GLU A 186 -37.94 4.23 10.02
C GLU A 186 -38.66 2.93 10.43
N ASN A 187 -38.07 1.75 10.21
CA ASN A 187 -38.73 0.45 10.41
C ASN A 187 -38.18 -0.44 11.55
N ASN A 188 -37.06 -0.08 12.21
CA ASN A 188 -36.45 -0.91 13.25
C ASN A 188 -36.27 -0.15 14.58
N THR A 189 -37.17 -0.40 15.53
CA THR A 189 -37.24 0.28 16.84
C THR A 189 -36.51 -0.43 17.98
N LEU A 190 -35.64 -1.42 17.74
CA LEU A 190 -35.01 -2.16 18.83
C LEU A 190 -33.50 -2.33 18.64
N ALA A 191 -32.78 -1.69 19.58
CA ALA A 191 -31.34 -1.69 19.81
C ALA A 191 -30.51 -0.87 18.82
N GLU A 192 -29.91 0.23 19.31
CA GLU A 192 -28.55 0.68 18.97
C GLU A 192 -28.33 2.13 19.48
N LYS A 193 -28.12 2.30 20.79
CA LYS A 193 -27.60 3.57 21.35
C LYS A 193 -26.09 3.76 21.05
N ASP A 194 -25.43 2.74 20.52
CA ASP A 194 -24.01 2.78 20.09
C ASP A 194 -23.84 3.10 18.59
N ALA A 195 -24.90 3.10 17.77
CA ALA A 195 -24.81 3.34 16.32
C ALA A 195 -24.70 4.83 15.92
N ASN A 196 -24.87 5.76 16.86
CA ASN A 196 -24.83 7.20 16.52
C ASN A 196 -23.41 7.77 16.41
N ASN A 197 -22.37 7.00 16.72
CA ASN A 197 -20.97 7.43 16.61
C ASN A 197 -20.06 6.38 15.95
N TYR A 198 -20.66 5.39 15.28
CA TYR A 198 -19.92 4.35 14.58
C TYR A 198 -19.76 4.76 13.11
N ASP A 199 -18.55 5.18 12.74
CA ASP A 199 -18.18 5.39 11.35
C ASP A 199 -17.27 4.25 10.87
N PRO A 200 -17.81 3.26 10.13
CA PRO A 200 -17.00 2.21 9.50
C PRO A 200 -15.90 2.75 8.60
N ILE A 201 -16.03 3.98 8.08
CA ILE A 201 -15.00 4.64 7.27
C ILE A 201 -13.78 4.98 8.16
N GLU A 202 -13.98 5.31 9.43
CA GLU A 202 -12.86 5.51 10.37
C GLU A 202 -12.06 4.23 10.60
N ILE A 203 -12.70 3.05 10.56
CA ILE A 203 -12.00 1.78 10.70
C ILE A 203 -11.04 1.55 9.53
N ILE A 204 -11.48 1.89 8.31
CA ILE A 204 -10.64 1.79 7.11
C ILE A 204 -9.49 2.80 7.18
N LYS A 205 -9.77 4.06 7.57
CA LYS A 205 -8.77 5.13 7.68
C LYS A 205 -7.73 4.90 8.78
N ASN A 206 -8.14 4.27 9.88
CA ASN A 206 -7.28 3.97 11.03
C ASN A 206 -6.73 2.54 11.03
N SER A 207 -6.94 1.81 9.92
CA SER A 207 -6.53 0.42 9.75
C SER A 207 -5.01 0.23 9.89
N GLY A 208 -4.61 -1.01 10.17
CA GLY A 208 -3.20 -1.39 10.20
C GLY A 208 -2.51 -1.14 8.87
N LEU A 209 -3.19 -1.43 7.76
CA LEU A 209 -2.68 -1.15 6.42
C LEU A 209 -2.47 0.35 6.19
N ALA A 210 -3.31 1.24 6.74
CA ALA A 210 -3.19 2.67 6.51
C ALA A 210 -1.93 3.23 7.17
N LYS A 211 -1.66 2.74 8.39
CA LYS A 211 -0.42 3.06 9.13
C LYS A 211 0.82 2.52 8.40
N GLN A 212 0.74 1.31 7.85
CA GLN A 212 1.83 0.72 7.07
C GLN A 212 2.09 1.50 5.78
N ALA A 213 1.05 1.84 5.02
CA ALA A 213 1.16 2.64 3.80
C ALA A 213 1.83 3.99 4.07
N LYS A 214 1.44 4.69 5.15
CA LYS A 214 2.08 5.95 5.55
C LYS A 214 3.57 5.79 5.89
N SER A 215 3.93 4.74 6.65
CA SER A 215 5.33 4.46 6.97
C SER A 215 6.15 4.17 5.71
N LEU A 216 5.57 3.41 4.78
CA LEU A 216 6.19 3.02 3.52
C LEU A 216 6.42 4.23 2.61
N MET A 217 5.49 5.17 2.59
CA MET A 217 5.62 6.44 1.86
C MET A 217 6.68 7.37 2.46
N ALA A 218 6.87 7.35 3.79
CA ALA A 218 7.98 8.06 4.42
C ALA A 218 9.35 7.51 3.99
N ASP A 219 9.51 6.18 3.91
CA ASP A 219 10.73 5.54 3.42
C ASP A 219 10.96 5.80 1.92
N PHE A 220 9.88 5.74 1.12
CA PHE A 220 9.89 6.07 -0.30
C PHE A 220 10.47 7.47 -0.52
N LEU A 221 9.98 8.49 0.20
CA LEU A 221 10.46 9.88 0.05
C LEU A 221 11.95 10.02 0.35
N VAL A 222 12.46 9.37 1.39
CA VAL A 222 13.89 9.39 1.72
C VAL A 222 14.74 8.82 0.59
N MET A 223 14.29 7.71 0.01
CA MET A 223 15.00 7.06 -1.11
C MET A 223 14.88 7.86 -2.41
N GLU A 224 13.71 8.41 -2.70
CA GLU A 224 13.42 9.20 -3.91
C GLU A 224 14.26 10.49 -3.92
N GLU A 225 14.31 11.22 -2.80
CA GLU A 225 15.13 12.43 -2.65
C GLU A 225 16.62 12.12 -2.87
N TYR A 226 17.11 11.03 -2.28
CA TYR A 226 18.49 10.60 -2.44
C TYR A 226 18.80 10.21 -3.90
N PHE A 227 17.93 9.40 -4.51
CA PHE A 227 18.04 8.98 -5.91
C PHE A 227 18.10 10.20 -6.83
N PHE A 228 17.17 11.14 -6.66
CA PHE A 228 17.07 12.36 -7.46
C PHE A 228 18.36 13.18 -7.40
N ARG A 229 18.88 13.43 -6.18
CA ARG A 229 20.15 14.15 -6.00
C ARG A 229 21.33 13.45 -6.67
N LYS A 230 21.45 12.13 -6.50
CA LYS A 230 22.56 11.37 -7.07
C LYS A 230 22.50 11.28 -8.59
N ALA A 231 21.30 11.18 -9.14
CA ALA A 231 21.08 11.21 -10.58
C ALA A 231 21.51 12.56 -11.17
N ILE A 232 21.16 13.68 -10.53
CA ILE A 232 21.58 15.03 -10.95
C ILE A 232 23.10 15.20 -10.80
N GLU A 233 23.70 14.82 -9.66
CA GLU A 233 25.15 14.87 -9.46
C GLU A 233 25.89 14.08 -10.55
N LYS A 234 25.33 12.95 -10.98
CA LYS A 234 25.89 12.14 -12.06
C LYS A 234 25.74 12.83 -13.41
N ALA A 235 24.57 13.39 -13.72
CA ALA A 235 24.33 14.15 -14.96
C ALA A 235 25.33 15.31 -15.10
N MET A 236 25.54 16.08 -14.02
CA MET A 236 26.54 17.16 -14.00
C MET A 236 27.98 16.67 -14.21
N LYS A 237 28.34 15.50 -13.67
CA LYS A 237 29.69 14.93 -13.83
C LYS A 237 29.99 14.44 -15.24
N ILE A 238 28.97 13.97 -15.96
CA ILE A 238 29.12 13.44 -17.33
C ILE A 238 28.76 14.49 -18.39
N ASP A 239 28.53 15.74 -17.97
CA ASP A 239 28.12 16.83 -18.84
C ASP A 239 29.08 17.02 -20.01
N LYS A 240 28.51 17.21 -21.20
CA LYS A 240 29.25 17.41 -22.44
C LYS A 240 28.73 18.66 -23.14
N TYR A 241 29.68 19.42 -23.67
CA TYR A 241 29.38 20.48 -24.60
C TYR A 241 29.46 19.94 -26.03
N GLU A 242 28.37 20.06 -26.79
CA GLU A 242 28.33 19.74 -28.22
C GLU A 242 28.56 21.02 -29.04
N GLU A 243 29.48 20.97 -30.01
CA GLU A 243 29.77 22.11 -30.88
C GLU A 243 28.50 22.54 -31.64
N GLY A 244 28.16 23.83 -31.53
CA GLY A 244 26.95 24.40 -32.15
C GLY A 244 25.70 24.36 -31.25
N SER A 245 25.76 23.71 -30.08
CA SER A 245 24.68 23.77 -29.09
C SER A 245 24.72 25.04 -28.25
N VAL A 246 23.54 25.60 -27.96
CA VAL A 246 23.35 26.77 -27.10
C VAL A 246 23.22 26.37 -25.62
N ILE A 247 22.98 25.09 -25.33
CA ILE A 247 22.77 24.53 -23.98
C ILE A 247 23.64 23.27 -23.78
N SER A 248 24.04 22.99 -22.54
CA SER A 248 24.81 21.76 -22.24
C SER A 248 23.90 20.53 -22.14
N SER A 249 24.46 19.34 -22.36
CA SER A 249 23.70 18.08 -22.30
C SER A 249 23.10 17.84 -20.91
N CYS A 250 23.75 18.34 -19.85
CA CYS A 250 23.26 18.24 -18.47
C CYS A 250 21.85 18.83 -18.30
N VAL A 251 21.48 19.88 -19.04
CA VAL A 251 20.13 20.45 -18.94
C VAL A 251 19.09 19.40 -19.34
N GLY A 252 19.28 18.75 -20.48
CA GLY A 252 18.38 17.69 -20.97
C GLY A 252 18.32 16.50 -20.02
N ASP A 253 19.47 16.05 -19.51
CA ASP A 253 19.55 14.93 -18.56
C ASP A 253 18.82 15.24 -17.24
N VAL A 254 18.98 16.45 -16.68
CA VAL A 254 18.31 16.86 -15.44
C VAL A 254 16.80 16.96 -15.65
N PHE A 255 16.32 17.52 -16.77
CA PHE A 255 14.89 17.54 -17.09
C PHE A 255 14.31 16.13 -17.26
N TYR A 256 15.06 15.22 -17.87
CA TYR A 256 14.65 13.82 -17.99
C TYR A 256 14.53 13.15 -16.61
N ILE A 257 15.55 13.30 -15.76
CA ILE A 257 15.55 12.77 -14.38
C ILE A 257 14.36 13.32 -13.57
N LEU A 258 14.13 14.63 -13.65
CA LEU A 258 13.00 15.29 -12.98
C LEU A 258 11.67 14.71 -13.44
N LYS A 259 11.48 14.57 -14.76
CA LYS A 259 10.28 13.99 -15.33
C LYS A 259 10.04 12.56 -14.82
N GLU A 260 11.07 11.71 -14.83
CA GLU A 260 10.95 10.32 -14.37
C GLU A 260 10.58 10.24 -12.88
N CYS A 261 11.26 11.03 -12.03
CA CYS A 261 10.95 11.06 -10.59
C CYS A 261 9.53 11.55 -10.34
N LEU A 262 9.09 12.64 -11.00
CA LEU A 262 7.73 13.16 -10.84
C LEU A 262 6.66 12.18 -11.33
N ILE A 263 6.88 11.50 -12.47
CA ILE A 263 5.97 10.46 -12.95
C ILE A 263 5.84 9.34 -11.93
N ARG A 264 6.96 8.89 -11.36
CA ARG A 264 6.95 7.86 -10.31
C ARG A 264 6.22 8.32 -9.06
N VAL A 265 6.47 9.54 -8.58
CA VAL A 265 5.75 10.08 -7.42
C VAL A 265 4.26 10.21 -7.69
N VAL A 266 3.84 10.70 -8.86
CA VAL A 266 2.42 10.75 -9.24
C VAL A 266 1.80 9.34 -9.26
N SER A 267 2.55 8.34 -9.72
CA SER A 267 2.06 6.95 -9.77
C SER A 267 1.74 6.37 -8.38
N THR A 268 2.34 6.90 -7.30
CA THR A 268 2.04 6.46 -5.92
C THR A 268 0.58 6.71 -5.52
N SER A 269 -0.11 7.65 -6.19
CA SER A 269 -1.43 8.17 -5.77
C SER A 269 -1.44 8.84 -4.40
N ASP A 270 -0.27 9.20 -3.85
CA ASP A 270 -0.11 9.88 -2.56
C ASP A 270 0.18 11.38 -2.78
N ILE A 271 -0.74 12.24 -2.32
CA ILE A 271 -0.66 13.70 -2.47
C ILE A 271 0.42 14.31 -1.57
N GLU A 272 0.65 13.74 -0.38
CA GLU A 272 1.69 14.20 0.54
C GLU A 272 3.07 13.97 -0.07
N CYS A 273 3.27 12.81 -0.72
CA CYS A 273 4.49 12.51 -1.45
C CYS A 273 4.71 13.46 -2.63
N LEU A 274 3.65 13.72 -3.42
CA LEU A 274 3.73 14.66 -4.55
C LEU A 274 4.10 16.07 -4.10
N THR A 275 3.47 16.56 -3.03
CA THR A 275 3.74 17.89 -2.50
C THR A 275 5.16 17.99 -1.96
N SER A 276 5.63 16.96 -1.25
CA SER A 276 7.00 16.89 -0.74
C SER A 276 8.03 16.92 -1.87
N MET A 277 7.78 16.17 -2.95
CA MET A 277 8.71 16.11 -4.07
C MET A 277 8.70 17.39 -4.90
N VAL A 278 7.55 18.04 -5.09
CA VAL A 278 7.47 19.34 -5.77
C VAL A 278 8.19 20.43 -4.96
N ASN A 279 8.09 20.42 -3.63
CA ASN A 279 8.80 21.37 -2.78
C ASN A 279 10.32 21.15 -2.73
N LEU A 280 10.80 19.96 -3.09
CA LEU A 280 12.23 19.64 -3.17
C LEU A 280 12.88 20.22 -4.42
N VAL A 281 12.13 20.36 -5.52
CA VAL A 281 12.55 20.84 -6.84
C VAL A 281 12.63 22.37 -6.83
#